data_AF-A0A3D5VH56-F1
#
_entry.id   AF-A0A3D5VH56-F1
#
_cell.length_a   1.000
_cell.length_b   1.000
_cell.length_c   1.000
_cell.angle_alpha   90.00
_cell.angle_beta   90.00
_cell.angle_gamma   90.00
#
_symmetry.space_group_name_H-M   'P 1'
#
loop_
_entity.id
_entity.type
_entity.pdbx_description
1 polymer ?
#
loop_
_entity_poly.entity_id
_entity_poly.type
_entity_poly.pdbx_seq_one_letter_code
_entity_poly.pdbx_strand_id
1 'polypeptide(L)'
;RWVHTLSAGVDGFLLPPIMEGRVLLTNSRGIHGIPISEHTFAMMLAFSRGLNQYGRHQALSKWQRVKLTELRAKTLGIVGLGSIGREIARLGTA
;
A
#
# COMPACT_ATOMS: atom_id res chain seq x y z
N ARG A 1 -8.03 2.14 31.90
CA ARG A 1 -8.57 2.97 30.79
C ARG A 1 -8.00 2.39 29.49
N TRP A 2 -8.78 2.32 28.41
CA TRP A 2 -8.40 1.68 27.15
C TRP A 2 -8.67 2.61 25.97
N VAL A 3 -7.74 2.63 25.01
CA VAL A 3 -7.83 3.36 23.75
C VAL A 3 -7.46 2.39 22.62
N HIS A 4 -8.25 2.41 21.56
CA HIS A 4 -8.01 1.63 20.35
C HIS A 4 -7.99 2.56 19.14
N THR A 5 -6.98 2.39 18.28
CA THR A 5 -6.94 3.05 16.97
C THR A 5 -7.29 2.07 15.86
N LEU A 6 -8.06 2.55 14.89
CA LEU A 6 -8.42 1.78 13.69
C LEU A 6 -7.25 1.66 12.69
N SER A 7 -6.15 2.39 12.91
CA SER A 7 -4.95 2.34 12.07
C SER A 7 -4.00 1.20 12.45
N ALA A 8 -3.08 0.85 11.54
CA ALA A 8 -1.95 -0.02 11.87
C ALA A 8 -0.85 0.71 12.67
N GLY A 9 -0.63 1.99 12.39
CA GLY A 9 0.32 2.84 13.12
C GLY A 9 -0.30 3.40 14.39
N VAL A 10 0.54 3.71 15.38
CA VAL A 10 0.13 4.33 16.66
C VAL A 10 0.86 5.64 16.91
N ASP A 11 1.68 6.10 15.97
CA ASP A 11 2.61 7.22 16.11
C ASP A 11 1.91 8.49 16.59
N GLY A 12 0.71 8.78 16.07
CA GLY A 12 -0.11 9.93 16.49
C GLY A 12 -0.68 9.85 17.92
N PHE A 13 -0.55 8.70 18.60
CA PHE A 13 -1.04 8.46 19.96
C PHE A 13 0.10 8.34 20.99
N LEU A 14 1.36 8.49 20.59
CA LEU A 14 2.53 8.42 21.47
C LEU A 14 2.75 9.75 22.24
N LEU A 15 1.70 10.24 22.91
CA LEU A 15 1.73 11.47 23.69
C LEU A 15 2.09 11.16 25.16
N PRO A 16 2.78 12.07 25.89
CA PRO A 16 3.19 11.84 27.27
C PRO A 16 2.07 11.33 28.20
N PRO A 17 0.81 11.84 28.15
CA PRO A 17 -0.27 11.31 29.00
C PRO A 17 -0.65 9.85 28.73
N ILE A 18 -0.46 9.36 27.50
CA ILE A 18 -0.73 7.97 27.12
C ILE A 18 0.49 7.10 27.48
N MET A 19 1.69 7.60 27.24
CA MET A 19 2.97 6.91 27.47
C MET A 19 3.29 6.74 28.96
N GLU A 20 3.08 7.79 29.76
CA GLU A 20 3.39 7.83 31.20
C GLU A 20 2.19 7.40 32.06
N GLY A 21 1.01 7.29 31.45
CA GLY A 21 -0.23 6.89 32.10
C GLY A 21 -0.46 5.38 32.15
N ARG A 22 -1.53 4.98 32.86
CA ARG A 22 -2.04 3.58 32.87
C ARG A 22 -3.11 3.36 31.79
N VAL A 23 -2.81 3.76 30.56
CA VAL A 23 -3.72 3.61 29.41
C VAL A 23 -3.25 2.44 28.56
N LEU A 24 -4.13 1.44 28.36
CA LEU A 24 -3.88 0.39 27.37
C LEU A 24 -4.15 0.95 25.98
N LEU A 25 -3.14 0.99 25.11
CA LEU A 25 -3.27 1.37 23.70
C LEU A 25 -3.22 0.12 22.82
N THR A 26 -4.20 -0.03 21.95
CA THR A 26 -4.28 -1.13 20.97
C THR A 26 -4.50 -0.58 19.56
N ASN A 27 -4.23 -1.39 18.53
CA ASN A 27 -4.36 -0.98 17.13
C ASN A 27 -4.91 -2.11 16.25
N SER A 28 -5.17 -1.80 14.98
CA SER A 28 -5.67 -2.75 13.98
C SER A 28 -4.55 -3.36 13.12
N ARG A 29 -3.34 -3.55 13.68
CA ARG A 29 -2.23 -4.12 12.91
C ARG A 29 -2.60 -5.52 12.39
N GLY A 30 -2.37 -5.76 11.10
CA GLY A 30 -2.55 -7.07 10.46
C GLY A 30 -3.75 -7.15 9.51
N ILE A 31 -4.79 -6.33 9.71
CA ILE A 31 -6.03 -6.43 8.91
C ILE A 31 -5.88 -5.90 7.47
N HIS A 32 -4.86 -5.08 7.22
CA HIS A 32 -4.70 -4.36 5.95
C HIS A 32 -3.92 -5.15 4.88
N GLY A 33 -3.61 -6.43 5.11
CA GLY A 33 -2.83 -7.25 4.17
C GLY A 33 -3.43 -7.27 2.77
N ILE A 34 -4.67 -7.76 2.67
CA ILE A 34 -5.43 -7.87 1.42
C ILE A 34 -5.63 -6.50 0.74
N PRO A 35 -6.29 -5.50 1.36
CA PRO A 35 -6.62 -4.26 0.66
C PRO A 35 -5.39 -3.49 0.18
N ILE A 36 -4.30 -3.49 0.95
CA ILE A 36 -3.06 -2.82 0.53
C ILE A 36 -2.34 -3.60 -0.57
N SER A 37 -2.40 -4.93 -0.55
CA SER A 37 -1.82 -5.75 -1.61
C SER A 37 -2.55 -5.52 -2.94
N GLU A 38 -3.88 -5.50 -2.96
CA GLU A 38 -4.68 -5.20 -4.15
C GLU A 38 -4.36 -3.80 -4.70
N HIS A 39 -4.32 -2.80 -3.82
CA HIS A 39 -3.95 -1.44 -4.21
C HIS A 39 -2.53 -1.38 -4.79
N THR A 40 -1.58 -2.13 -4.22
CA THR A 40 -0.20 -2.19 -4.71
C THR A 40 -0.14 -2.76 -6.13
N PHE A 41 -0.84 -3.88 -6.40
CA PHE A 41 -0.90 -4.46 -7.75
C PHE A 41 -1.62 -3.55 -8.74
N ALA A 42 -2.71 -2.89 -8.31
CA ALA A 42 -3.41 -1.91 -9.14
C ALA A 42 -2.45 -0.78 -9.58
N MET A 43 -1.62 -0.26 -8.66
CA MET A 43 -0.63 0.77 -8.98
C MET A 43 0.47 0.24 -9.91
N MET A 44 1.01 -0.95 -9.66
CA MET A 44 2.02 -1.57 -10.54
C MET A 44 1.49 -1.75 -11.97
N LEU A 45 0.24 -2.19 -12.12
CA LEU A 45 -0.43 -2.31 -13.41
C LEU A 45 -0.68 -0.94 -14.04
N ALA A 46 -1.13 0.05 -13.26
CA ALA A 46 -1.33 1.41 -13.75
C ALA A 46 -0.05 2.03 -14.31
N PHE A 47 1.10 1.80 -13.67
CA PHE A 47 2.40 2.26 -14.17
C PHE A 47 2.87 1.47 -15.40
N SER A 48 2.83 0.15 -15.37
CA SER A 48 3.29 -0.69 -16.49
C SER A 48 2.46 -0.47 -17.76
N ARG A 49 1.14 -0.26 -17.61
CA ARG A 49 0.21 0.02 -18.72
C ARG A 49 0.04 1.51 -19.01
N GLY A 50 0.83 2.37 -18.37
CA GLY A 50 0.86 3.80 -18.65
C GLY A 50 -0.44 4.54 -18.35
N LEU A 51 -1.34 3.98 -17.54
CA LEU A 51 -2.64 4.58 -17.20
C LEU A 51 -2.46 5.95 -16.54
N ASN A 52 -1.42 6.10 -15.72
CA ASN A 52 -1.03 7.37 -15.09
C ASN A 52 -0.63 8.46 -16.10
N GLN A 53 -0.09 8.08 -17.27
CA GLN A 53 0.28 9.01 -18.33
C GLN A 53 -0.91 9.26 -19.27
N TYR A 54 -1.62 8.20 -19.67
CA TYR A 54 -2.79 8.32 -20.52
C TYR A 54 -3.89 9.17 -19.89
N GLY A 55 -4.17 9.03 -18.59
CA GLY A 55 -5.15 9.88 -17.91
C GLY A 55 -4.75 11.36 -17.93
N ARG A 56 -3.46 11.67 -17.73
CA ARG A 56 -2.96 13.06 -17.84
C ARG A 56 -3.02 13.59 -19.27
N HIS A 57 -2.63 12.77 -20.25
CA HIS A 57 -2.69 13.11 -21.65
C HIS A 57 -4.12 13.36 -22.12
N GLN A 58 -5.08 12.56 -21.65
CA GLN A 58 -6.50 12.75 -21.93
C GLN A 58 -7.01 14.10 -21.40
N ALA A 59 -6.67 14.46 -20.16
CA ALA A 59 -7.05 15.75 -19.57
C ALA A 59 -6.48 16.96 -20.35
N LEU A 60 -5.39 16.75 -21.08
CA LEU A 60 -4.73 17.77 -21.92
C LEU A 60 -5.11 17.67 -23.39
N SER A 61 -6.06 16.81 -23.77
CA SER A 61 -6.41 16.57 -25.18
C SER A 61 -5.17 16.24 -26.01
N LYS A 62 -4.32 15.33 -25.51
CA LYS A 62 -3.07 14.92 -26.14
C LYS A 62 -3.12 13.44 -26.51
N TRP A 63 -3.14 13.11 -27.79
CA TRP A 63 -3.16 11.72 -28.27
C TRP A 63 -1.75 11.27 -28.64
N GLN A 64 -1.00 10.86 -27.62
CA GLN A 64 0.37 10.38 -27.77
C GLN A 64 0.54 9.00 -27.16
N ARG A 65 1.26 8.16 -27.90
CA ARG A 65 1.62 6.81 -27.48
C ARG A 65 2.65 6.88 -26.36
N VAL A 66 2.42 6.15 -25.28
CA VAL A 66 3.37 6.08 -24.15
C VAL A 66 4.09 4.75 -24.16
N LYS A 67 5.32 4.73 -23.62
CA LYS A 67 6.08 3.48 -23.48
C LYS A 67 5.41 2.61 -22.44
N LEU A 68 5.07 1.38 -22.84
CA LEU A 68 4.44 0.38 -21.99
C LEU A 68 5.45 -0.69 -21.58
N THR A 69 5.20 -1.32 -20.45
CA THR A 69 5.90 -2.52 -20.01
C THR A 69 4.88 -3.55 -19.52
N GLU A 70 5.35 -4.77 -19.31
CA GLU A 70 4.57 -5.83 -18.67
C GLU A 70 5.25 -6.22 -17.36
N LEU A 71 4.43 -6.65 -16.40
CA LEU A 71 4.92 -7.22 -15.14
C LEU A 71 5.38 -8.67 -15.31
N ARG A 72 4.91 -9.36 -16.36
CA ARG A 72 5.27 -10.76 -16.64
C ARG A 72 6.78 -10.92 -16.78
N ALA A 73 7.31 -11.98 -16.17
CA ALA A 73 8.73 -12.31 -16.16
C ALA A 73 9.66 -11.22 -15.56
N LYS A 74 9.10 -10.25 -14.83
CA LYS A 74 9.88 -9.32 -14.01
C LYS A 74 10.11 -9.92 -12.62
N THR A 75 11.21 -9.50 -12.00
CA THR A 75 11.48 -9.82 -10.60
C THR A 75 10.75 -8.83 -9.68
N LEU A 76 9.90 -9.36 -8.78
CA LEU A 76 9.25 -8.56 -7.74
C LEU A 76 10.14 -8.49 -6.50
N GLY A 77 10.73 -7.32 -6.25
CA GLY A 77 11.47 -7.04 -5.02
C GLY A 77 10.54 -6.55 -3.92
N ILE A 78 10.57 -7.18 -2.74
CA ILE A 78 9.75 -6.80 -1.58
C ILE A 78 10.67 -6.47 -0.41
N VAL A 79 10.62 -5.21 0.05
CA VAL A 79 11.37 -4.75 1.22
C VAL A 79 10.42 -4.70 2.42
N GLY A 80 10.58 -5.68 3.31
CA GLY A 80 9.73 -5.86 4.49
C GLY A 80 8.64 -6.93 4.29
N LEU A 81 8.82 -8.08 4.96
CA LEU A 81 7.89 -9.23 4.92
C LEU A 81 6.95 -9.25 6.14
N GLY A 82 6.24 -8.14 6.35
CA GLY A 82 5.13 -8.03 7.31
C GLY A 82 3.85 -8.72 6.81
N SER A 83 2.69 -8.40 7.41
CA SER A 83 1.39 -8.92 6.94
C SER A 83 1.11 -8.54 5.48
N ILE A 84 1.39 -7.29 5.12
CA ILE A 84 1.22 -6.77 3.75
C ILE A 84 2.24 -7.38 2.79
N GLY A 85 3.53 -7.37 3.15
CA GLY A 85 4.59 -7.88 2.27
C GLY A 85 4.44 -9.36 1.93
N ARG A 86 3.97 -10.18 2.88
CA ARG A 86 3.67 -11.61 2.63
C ARG A 86 2.49 -11.79 1.69
N GLU A 87 1.44 -10.97 1.82
CA GLU A 87 0.28 -11.06 0.92
C GLU A 87 0.66 -10.61 -0.50
N ILE A 88 1.46 -9.56 -0.64
CA ILE A 88 2.03 -9.15 -1.92
C ILE A 88 2.87 -10.27 -2.53
N ALA A 89 3.73 -10.93 -1.74
CA ALA A 89 4.54 -12.05 -2.20
C ALA A 89 3.66 -13.20 -2.71
N ARG A 90 2.61 -13.56 -1.96
CA ARG A 90 1.65 -14.60 -2.33
C ARG A 90 0.94 -14.30 -3.66
N LEU A 91 0.49 -13.06 -3.85
CA LEU A 91 -0.17 -12.62 -5.09
C LEU A 91 0.80 -12.53 -6.26
N GLY A 92 2.04 -12.12 -6.03
CA GLY A 92 3.05 -11.95 -7.09
C GLY A 92 3.65 -13.24 -7.63
N THR A 93 3.45 -14.35 -6.92
CA THR A 93 3.83 -15.70 -7.37
C THR A 93 2.75 -16.43 -8.16
N ALA A 94 1.53 -15.86 -8.25
CA ALA A 94 0.41 -16.45 -8.96
C ALA A 94 0.51 -16.27 -10.49
#